data_AF-A0A1F4PK67-F1
#
_entry.id   AF-A0A1F4PK67-F1
#
_cell.length_a   1.000
_cell.length_b   1.000
_cell.length_c   1.000
_cell.angle_alpha   90.00
_cell.angle_beta   90.00
_cell.angle_gamma   90.00
#
_symmetry.space_group_name_H-M   'P 1'
#
loop_
_entity.id
_entity.type
_entity.pdbx_description
1 polymer ?
#
loop_
_entity_poly.entity_id
_entity_poly.type
_entity_poly.pdbx_seq_one_letter_code
_entity_poly.pdbx_strand_id
1 'polypeptide(L)'
;MKSGFTLIELIIAFTISTMIAAGLFLSFSQVQKSTKIIEKMLSIDAPIFTFSNQFEKDISGAFEPKFWFPKEEEKQEQKESPKKVEEENNKKPAPPAKKEEYQKIEKVFFSANQNKNLKELTFITANPLQSYDNYKPRIARVLYKLVPDENNKDAFKLTRKESLNLDYAKINDKNIPEYDLISNIKSFSITYIYPEQPKEEKKNPEKKPEEKKTEEPKEVKMLTAEAWEYKEKDKEKEGEGLPIIPQFILVRITIWDLYQEEETSFEIRYQILAFEEKKEEEKPKPAPKPAPKAEEAEKDKSNTKPSEAQKAGKQPAVPGFRRGGGSKLGGLIR
;
A
#
# COMPACT_ATOMS: atom_id res chain seq x y z
N MET A 1 19.18 -48.89 -72.93
CA MET A 1 18.88 -48.18 -71.66
C MET A 1 19.46 -46.77 -71.78
N LYS A 2 18.68 -45.70 -71.60
CA LYS A 2 19.16 -44.32 -71.82
C LYS A 2 19.84 -43.79 -70.55
N SER A 3 21.14 -44.01 -70.43
CA SER A 3 21.98 -43.42 -69.37
C SER A 3 22.35 -41.98 -69.72
N GLY A 4 21.87 -41.01 -68.96
CA GLY A 4 22.13 -39.58 -69.23
C GLY A 4 21.66 -38.58 -68.16
N PHE A 5 21.15 -39.05 -67.02
CA PHE A 5 20.77 -38.22 -65.86
C PHE A 5 21.60 -38.72 -64.67
N THR A 6 22.67 -38.01 -64.30
CA THR A 6 23.62 -38.49 -63.27
C THR A 6 24.25 -37.41 -62.40
N LEU A 7 24.58 -36.22 -62.93
CA LEU A 7 25.31 -35.18 -62.17
C LEU A 7 24.49 -33.92 -61.88
N ILE A 8 23.94 -33.26 -62.90
CA ILE A 8 23.23 -31.96 -62.73
C ILE A 8 21.99 -32.10 -61.85
N GLU A 9 21.19 -33.13 -62.06
CA GLU A 9 19.98 -33.39 -61.25
C GLU A 9 20.34 -33.76 -59.81
N LEU A 10 21.47 -34.45 -59.59
CA LEU A 10 21.99 -34.75 -58.26
C LEU A 10 22.50 -33.49 -57.54
N ILE A 11 23.17 -32.58 -58.25
CA ILE A 11 23.58 -31.27 -57.72
C ILE A 11 22.34 -30.43 -57.36
N ILE A 12 21.32 -30.40 -58.21
CA ILE A 12 20.06 -29.71 -57.93
C ILE A 12 19.36 -30.31 -56.71
N ALA A 13 19.24 -31.65 -56.63
CA ALA A 13 18.65 -32.33 -55.49
C ALA A 13 19.43 -32.08 -54.18
N PHE A 14 20.77 -32.08 -54.23
CA PHE A 14 21.62 -31.76 -53.08
C PHE A 14 21.45 -30.30 -52.64
N THR A 15 21.34 -29.37 -53.59
CA THR A 15 21.11 -27.94 -53.32
C THR A 15 19.74 -27.71 -52.68
N ILE A 16 18.69 -28.33 -53.21
CA ILE A 16 17.33 -28.29 -52.62
C ILE A 16 17.36 -28.90 -51.20
N SER A 17 18.03 -30.03 -51.02
CA SER A 17 18.17 -30.69 -49.72
C SER A 17 18.91 -29.81 -48.69
N THR A 18 20.01 -29.15 -49.06
CA THR A 18 20.73 -28.22 -48.16
C THR A 18 19.91 -26.98 -47.86
N MET A 19 19.15 -26.43 -48.81
CA MET A 19 18.23 -25.31 -48.55
C MET A 19 17.10 -25.70 -47.58
N ILE A 20 16.52 -26.90 -47.73
CA ILE A 20 15.51 -27.42 -46.80
C ILE A 20 16.13 -27.65 -45.41
N ALA A 21 17.31 -28.28 -45.33
CA ALA A 21 18.00 -28.53 -44.06
C ALA A 21 18.37 -27.21 -43.35
N ALA A 22 18.87 -26.21 -44.08
CA ALA A 22 19.14 -24.88 -43.54
C ALA A 22 17.86 -24.18 -43.06
N GLY A 23 16.77 -24.25 -43.83
CA GLY A 23 15.46 -23.71 -43.43
C GLY A 23 14.91 -24.37 -42.16
N LEU A 24 15.03 -25.69 -42.04
CA LEU A 24 14.67 -26.44 -40.83
C LEU A 24 15.54 -26.06 -39.64
N PHE A 25 16.86 -25.96 -39.81
CA PHE A 25 17.79 -25.57 -38.75
C PHE A 25 17.54 -24.14 -38.24
N LEU A 26 17.29 -23.19 -39.15
CA LEU A 26 16.90 -21.82 -38.79
C LEU A 26 15.55 -21.78 -38.05
N SER A 27 14.56 -22.56 -38.53
CA SER A 27 13.25 -22.66 -37.87
C SER A 27 13.36 -23.25 -36.46
N PHE A 28 14.12 -24.33 -36.30
CA PHE A 28 14.39 -24.95 -34.99
C PHE A 28 15.11 -23.99 -34.04
N SER A 29 16.16 -23.30 -34.52
CA SER A 29 16.89 -22.29 -33.77
C SER A 29 16.00 -21.11 -33.34
N GLN A 30 15.05 -20.71 -34.20
CA GLN A 30 14.08 -19.67 -33.88
C GLN A 30 13.07 -20.13 -32.83
N VAL A 31 12.58 -21.38 -32.92
CA VAL A 31 11.69 -21.97 -31.91
C VAL A 31 12.39 -22.01 -30.55
N GLN A 32 13.64 -22.49 -30.47
CA GLN A 32 14.39 -22.52 -29.21
C GLN A 32 14.56 -21.13 -28.58
N LYS A 33 14.86 -20.10 -29.39
CA LYS A 33 14.94 -18.71 -28.91
C LYS A 33 13.59 -18.21 -28.40
N SER A 34 12.51 -18.47 -29.12
CA SER A 34 11.15 -18.10 -28.70
C SER A 34 10.77 -18.81 -27.39
N THR A 35 11.09 -20.09 -27.23
CA THR A 35 10.85 -20.85 -25.99
C THR A 35 11.58 -20.21 -24.81
N LYS A 36 12.88 -19.91 -24.91
CA LYS A 36 13.62 -19.24 -23.84
C LYS A 36 13.04 -17.87 -23.45
N ILE A 37 12.53 -17.10 -24.42
CA ILE A 37 11.86 -15.81 -24.15
C ILE A 37 10.55 -16.03 -23.38
N ILE A 38 9.75 -17.02 -23.77
CA ILE A 38 8.49 -17.38 -23.09
C ILE A 38 8.76 -17.91 -21.67
N GLU A 39 9.78 -18.76 -21.50
CA GLU A 39 10.22 -19.28 -20.20
C GLU A 39 10.63 -18.14 -19.27
N LYS A 40 11.46 -17.20 -19.73
CA LYS A 40 11.82 -16.00 -18.97
C LYS A 40 10.61 -15.15 -18.60
N MET A 41 9.71 -14.92 -19.55
CA MET A 41 8.50 -14.11 -19.33
C MET A 41 7.58 -14.74 -18.27
N LEU A 42 7.48 -16.07 -18.22
CA LEU A 42 6.64 -16.80 -17.26
C LEU A 42 7.31 -17.03 -15.90
N SER A 43 8.62 -17.29 -15.86
CA SER A 43 9.35 -17.61 -14.62
C SER A 43 9.86 -16.39 -13.87
N ILE A 44 10.15 -15.28 -14.56
CA ILE A 44 10.74 -14.07 -13.97
C ILE A 44 9.79 -12.88 -14.10
N ASP A 45 9.37 -12.53 -15.33
CA ASP A 45 8.68 -11.25 -15.57
C ASP A 45 7.25 -11.23 -14.99
N ALA A 46 6.43 -12.25 -15.23
CA ALA A 46 5.07 -12.31 -14.69
C ALA A 46 5.02 -12.36 -13.14
N PRO A 47 5.87 -13.13 -12.45
CA PRO A 47 5.98 -13.08 -11.00
C PRO A 47 6.44 -11.72 -10.46
N ILE A 48 7.46 -11.08 -11.05
CA ILE A 48 7.93 -9.77 -10.54
C ILE A 48 6.87 -8.67 -10.73
N PHE A 49 6.11 -8.66 -11.83
CA PHE A 49 4.98 -7.75 -11.99
C PHE A 49 3.87 -8.01 -10.97
N THR A 50 3.56 -9.27 -10.67
CA THR A 50 2.53 -9.64 -9.69
C THR A 50 2.94 -9.23 -8.27
N PHE A 51 4.18 -9.53 -7.88
CA PHE A 51 4.79 -9.07 -6.64
C PHE A 51 4.77 -7.54 -6.53
N SER A 52 5.27 -6.83 -7.55
CA SER A 52 5.37 -5.36 -7.53
C SER A 52 4.00 -4.71 -7.36
N ASN A 53 3.00 -5.15 -8.13
CA ASN A 53 1.64 -4.61 -8.05
C ASN A 53 0.98 -4.86 -6.68
N GLN A 54 1.23 -6.02 -6.04
CA GLN A 54 0.67 -6.30 -4.72
C GLN A 54 1.41 -5.53 -3.62
N PHE A 55 2.73 -5.50 -3.66
CA PHE A 55 3.57 -4.79 -2.71
C PHE A 55 3.33 -3.28 -2.75
N GLU A 56 3.20 -2.71 -3.95
CA GLU A 56 2.86 -1.29 -4.13
C GLU A 56 1.50 -0.93 -3.51
N LYS A 57 0.47 -1.77 -3.70
CA LYS A 57 -0.85 -1.56 -3.09
C LYS A 57 -0.79 -1.56 -1.57
N ASP A 58 -0.09 -2.54 -0.99
CA ASP A 58 0.04 -2.65 0.46
C ASP A 58 0.82 -1.45 1.03
N ILE A 59 1.97 -1.11 0.43
CA ILE A 59 2.87 -0.04 0.88
C ILE A 59 2.31 1.36 0.66
N SER A 60 1.63 1.62 -0.46
CA SER A 60 0.94 2.90 -0.68
C SER A 60 -0.19 3.14 0.33
N GLY A 61 -0.76 2.06 0.87
CA GLY A 61 -1.73 2.10 1.96
C GLY A 61 -1.12 2.03 3.36
N ALA A 62 0.22 2.03 3.53
CA ALA A 62 0.87 1.89 4.83
C ALA A 62 0.75 3.17 5.67
N PHE A 63 0.26 3.07 6.90
CA PHE A 63 0.00 4.23 7.77
C PHE A 63 0.08 3.88 9.27
N GLU A 64 0.21 4.92 10.11
CA GLU A 64 0.10 4.78 11.56
C GLU A 64 -1.37 4.96 12.01
N PRO A 65 -2.00 3.94 12.61
CA PRO A 65 -3.33 4.09 13.19
C PRO A 65 -3.28 4.93 14.48
N LYS A 66 -3.88 6.12 14.43
CA LYS A 66 -4.06 7.03 15.58
C LYS A 66 -5.16 6.60 16.57
N PHE A 67 -5.52 5.32 16.59
CA PHE A 67 -6.58 4.76 17.42
C PHE A 67 -6.10 3.46 18.07
N TRP A 68 -6.57 3.19 19.28
CA TRP A 68 -6.15 2.06 20.09
C TRP A 68 -7.31 1.07 20.25
N PHE A 69 -7.00 -0.22 20.34
CA PHE A 69 -8.00 -1.25 20.55
C PHE A 69 -8.27 -1.49 22.04
N PRO A 70 -9.52 -1.77 22.44
CA PRO A 70 -9.81 -2.33 23.76
C PRO A 70 -9.08 -3.66 23.91
N LYS A 71 -8.36 -3.84 25.02
CA LYS A 71 -7.74 -5.11 25.41
C LYS A 71 -8.81 -6.19 25.57
N GLU A 72 -8.80 -7.19 24.68
CA GLU A 72 -9.60 -8.40 24.85
C GLU A 72 -9.14 -9.11 26.12
N GLU A 73 -9.97 -9.10 27.17
CA GLU A 73 -9.75 -9.95 28.34
C GLU A 73 -9.94 -11.41 27.92
N GLU A 74 -8.87 -12.20 27.97
CA GLU A 74 -8.95 -13.65 27.82
C GLU A 74 -9.90 -14.22 28.86
N LYS A 75 -11.13 -14.56 28.44
CA LYS A 75 -12.07 -15.29 29.28
C LYS A 75 -11.55 -16.71 29.47
N GLN A 76 -10.79 -16.92 30.53
CA GLN A 76 -10.55 -18.25 31.06
C GLN A 76 -11.91 -18.90 31.37
N GLU A 77 -12.19 -20.04 30.74
CA GLU A 77 -13.39 -20.84 30.97
C GLU A 77 -13.35 -21.45 32.39
N GLN A 78 -13.82 -20.70 33.38
CA GLN A 78 -14.14 -21.28 34.68
C GLN A 78 -15.44 -22.08 34.59
N LYS A 79 -15.29 -23.40 34.75
CA LYS A 79 -16.37 -24.39 34.75
C LYS A 79 -17.52 -24.00 35.67
N GLU A 80 -18.74 -24.14 35.17
CA GLU A 80 -19.96 -24.05 35.98
C GLU A 80 -20.00 -25.10 37.10
N SER A 81 -20.48 -24.70 38.29
CA SER A 81 -21.40 -25.52 39.08
C SER A 81 -22.24 -24.62 40.01
N PRO A 82 -23.49 -24.99 40.38
CA PRO A 82 -24.54 -23.99 40.66
C PRO A 82 -25.12 -23.98 42.09
N LYS A 83 -25.91 -22.92 42.37
CA LYS A 83 -26.71 -22.60 43.59
C LYS A 83 -25.87 -22.05 44.77
N LYS A 84 -26.37 -21.10 45.58
CA LYS A 84 -27.77 -20.71 45.89
C LYS A 84 -28.08 -19.22 45.66
N VAL A 85 -29.38 -18.92 45.56
CA VAL A 85 -29.96 -17.58 45.64
C VAL A 85 -30.34 -17.28 47.09
N GLU A 86 -30.04 -16.08 47.56
CA GLU A 86 -30.84 -15.39 48.59
C GLU A 86 -30.65 -13.87 48.40
N GLU A 87 -31.75 -13.11 48.44
CA GLU A 87 -31.76 -11.67 48.22
C GLU A 87 -31.48 -10.94 49.53
N GLU A 88 -30.59 -9.93 49.53
CA GLU A 88 -30.94 -8.73 50.29
C GLU A 88 -30.35 -7.43 49.73
N ASN A 89 -31.22 -6.42 49.78
CA ASN A 89 -31.15 -5.10 49.19
C ASN A 89 -30.01 -4.24 49.77
N ASN A 90 -29.01 -3.88 48.98
CA ASN A 90 -28.14 -2.76 49.33
C ASN A 90 -27.57 -2.05 48.10
N LYS A 91 -27.94 -0.77 47.91
CA LYS A 91 -27.47 0.09 46.80
C LYS A 91 -26.00 0.45 46.98
N LYS A 92 -25.09 -0.41 46.54
CA LYS A 92 -23.69 -0.01 46.28
C LYS A 92 -23.66 0.92 45.04
N PRO A 93 -22.84 1.98 45.04
CA PRO A 93 -22.62 2.78 43.84
C PRO A 93 -22.06 1.88 42.73
N ALA A 94 -22.39 2.20 41.48
CA ALA A 94 -21.92 1.45 40.32
C ALA A 94 -20.39 1.27 40.37
N PRO A 95 -19.85 0.09 40.02
CA PRO A 95 -18.42 -0.09 39.94
C PRO A 95 -17.86 0.96 38.96
N PRO A 96 -16.69 1.57 39.25
CA PRO A 96 -16.09 2.52 38.33
C PRO A 96 -15.94 1.84 36.98
N ALA A 97 -16.34 2.53 35.91
CA ALA A 97 -16.19 2.02 34.55
C ALA A 97 -14.75 1.52 34.39
N LYS A 98 -14.58 0.25 34.01
CA LYS A 98 -13.26 -0.32 33.71
C LYS A 98 -12.59 0.66 32.75
N LYS A 99 -11.43 1.20 33.13
CA LYS A 99 -10.59 1.90 32.16
C LYS A 99 -10.31 0.89 31.07
N GLU A 100 -10.82 1.13 29.88
CA GLU A 100 -10.45 0.35 28.70
C GLU A 100 -8.94 0.53 28.54
N GLU A 101 -8.18 -0.51 28.91
CA GLU A 101 -6.74 -0.52 28.66
C GLU A 101 -6.54 -0.60 27.16
N TYR A 102 -6.34 0.55 26.56
CA TYR A 102 -6.05 0.72 25.15
C TYR A 102 -4.69 0.09 24.82
N GLN A 103 -4.69 -1.05 24.11
CA GLN A 103 -3.45 -1.68 23.68
C GLN A 103 -2.76 -0.77 22.65
N LYS A 104 -1.55 -0.30 22.99
CA LYS A 104 -0.66 0.35 22.02
C LYS A 104 -0.22 -0.69 21.00
N ILE A 105 -0.45 -0.43 19.73
CA ILE A 105 -0.13 -1.38 18.66
C ILE A 105 1.40 -1.44 18.52
N GLU A 106 1.97 -2.60 18.82
CA GLU A 106 3.41 -2.83 18.68
C GLU A 106 3.80 -2.98 17.21
N LYS A 107 5.04 -2.60 16.86
CA LYS A 107 5.61 -2.81 15.51
C LYS A 107 4.66 -2.34 14.38
N VAL A 108 4.25 -1.06 14.42
CA VAL A 108 3.39 -0.41 13.39
C VAL A 108 3.99 -0.56 11.99
N PHE A 109 5.30 -0.39 11.89
CA PHE A 109 6.13 -0.77 10.76
C PHE A 109 7.40 -1.41 11.33
N PHE A 110 7.74 -2.63 10.90
CA PHE A 110 8.91 -3.35 11.40
C PHE A 110 9.52 -4.18 10.27
N SER A 111 10.86 -4.18 10.21
CA SER A 111 11.60 -5.02 9.27
C SER A 111 12.88 -5.53 9.87
N ALA A 112 13.13 -6.83 9.72
CA ALA A 112 14.33 -7.51 10.17
C ALA A 112 14.99 -8.26 9.01
N ASN A 113 16.33 -8.32 9.03
CA ASN A 113 17.12 -9.04 8.03
C ASN A 113 17.80 -10.27 8.64
N GLN A 114 18.08 -11.27 7.80
CA GLN A 114 18.86 -12.45 8.12
C GLN A 114 19.80 -12.75 6.94
N ASN A 115 21.11 -12.83 7.22
CA ASN A 115 22.15 -13.11 6.21
C ASN A 115 22.10 -12.15 4.99
N LYS A 116 21.86 -10.84 5.23
CA LYS A 116 21.64 -9.78 4.24
C LYS A 116 20.35 -9.87 3.40
N ASN A 117 19.59 -10.94 3.54
CA ASN A 117 18.24 -11.03 2.98
C ASN A 117 17.21 -10.49 3.98
N LEU A 118 16.03 -10.11 3.50
CA LEU A 118 14.85 -9.88 4.33
C LEU A 118 14.54 -11.16 5.11
N LYS A 119 14.25 -11.04 6.41
CA LYS A 119 13.66 -12.12 7.21
C LYS A 119 12.15 -11.94 7.29
N GLU A 120 11.73 -10.77 7.76
CA GLU A 120 10.32 -10.39 7.80
C GLU A 120 10.14 -8.87 7.68
N LEU A 121 9.06 -8.46 7.03
CA LEU A 121 8.56 -7.09 7.00
C LEU A 121 7.08 -7.12 7.38
N THR A 122 6.68 -6.36 8.39
CA THR A 122 5.26 -6.20 8.77
C THR A 122 4.91 -4.74 8.94
N PHE A 123 3.71 -4.40 8.50
CA PHE A 123 3.15 -3.05 8.67
C PHE A 123 1.62 -3.10 8.61
N ILE A 124 1.00 -1.98 8.94
CA ILE A 124 -0.46 -1.80 8.91
C ILE A 124 -0.83 -1.08 7.62
N THR A 125 -1.79 -1.63 6.87
CA THR A 125 -2.26 -1.08 5.60
C THR A 125 -3.77 -0.84 5.58
N ALA A 126 -4.17 0.23 4.90
CA ALA A 126 -5.55 0.55 4.56
C ALA A 126 -6.02 -0.11 3.24
N ASN A 127 -5.13 -0.83 2.54
CA ASN A 127 -5.38 -1.50 1.26
C ASN A 127 -5.29 -3.05 1.35
N PRO A 128 -6.04 -3.73 2.25
CA PRO A 128 -6.06 -5.19 2.29
C PRO A 128 -6.58 -5.81 1.00
N LEU A 129 -6.35 -7.12 0.83
CA LEU A 129 -6.86 -7.88 -0.32
C LEU A 129 -8.36 -7.67 -0.50
N GLN A 130 -8.78 -7.47 -1.74
CA GLN A 130 -10.19 -7.30 -2.08
C GLN A 130 -10.94 -8.61 -1.88
N SER A 131 -11.97 -8.59 -1.05
CA SER A 131 -12.93 -9.70 -0.96
C SER A 131 -14.16 -9.38 -1.79
N TYR A 132 -14.65 -10.36 -2.55
CA TYR A 132 -15.84 -10.25 -3.36
C TYR A 132 -17.05 -9.70 -2.56
N ASP A 133 -17.81 -8.79 -3.18
CA ASP A 133 -19.02 -8.14 -2.64
C ASP A 133 -18.85 -7.40 -1.28
N ASN A 134 -17.62 -6.99 -0.93
CA ASN A 134 -17.38 -6.18 0.27
C ASN A 134 -16.54 -4.93 -0.05
N TYR A 135 -17.23 -3.80 -0.14
CA TYR A 135 -16.66 -2.49 -0.49
C TYR A 135 -16.33 -1.62 0.73
N LYS A 136 -16.42 -2.16 1.95
CA LYS A 136 -16.10 -1.38 3.16
C LYS A 136 -14.58 -1.20 3.27
N PRO A 137 -14.09 0.02 3.57
CA PRO A 137 -12.70 0.21 3.97
C PRO A 137 -12.36 -0.71 5.15
N ARG A 138 -11.20 -1.37 5.06
CA ARG A 138 -10.69 -2.27 6.09
C ARG A 138 -9.24 -1.91 6.37
N ILE A 139 -8.83 -2.19 7.58
CA ILE A 139 -7.45 -2.01 8.03
C ILE A 139 -6.94 -3.40 8.40
N ALA A 140 -5.78 -3.76 7.89
CA ALA A 140 -5.15 -5.05 8.15
C ALA A 140 -3.68 -4.87 8.48
N ARG A 141 -3.13 -5.79 9.27
CA ARG A 141 -1.70 -5.99 9.35
C ARG A 141 -1.30 -6.96 8.25
N VAL A 142 -0.29 -6.59 7.47
CA VAL A 142 0.36 -7.50 6.51
C VAL A 142 1.71 -7.95 7.05
N LEU A 143 2.12 -9.13 6.62
CA LEU A 143 3.39 -9.74 6.97
C LEU A 143 3.99 -10.41 5.75
N TYR A 144 5.14 -9.93 5.32
CA TYR A 144 5.98 -10.52 4.30
C TYR A 144 7.10 -11.32 4.97
N LYS A 145 7.32 -12.55 4.50
CA LYS A 145 8.42 -13.41 4.98
C LYS A 145 9.17 -14.02 3.81
N LEU A 146 10.49 -14.07 3.92
CA LEU A 146 11.33 -14.83 3.01
C LEU A 146 11.64 -16.18 3.67
N VAL A 147 11.21 -17.27 3.03
CA VAL A 147 11.42 -18.64 3.52
C VAL A 147 12.14 -19.46 2.45
N PRO A 148 12.87 -20.53 2.79
CA PRO A 148 13.47 -21.42 1.80
C PRO A 148 12.40 -21.96 0.82
N ASP A 149 12.75 -22.09 -0.46
CA ASP A 149 11.90 -22.76 -1.44
C ASP A 149 12.03 -24.28 -1.27
N GLU A 150 10.90 -25.00 -1.26
CA GLU A 150 10.88 -26.46 -1.14
C GLU A 150 11.20 -27.15 -2.47
N ASN A 151 10.99 -26.45 -3.60
CA ASN A 151 11.16 -26.99 -4.95
C ASN A 151 12.57 -26.74 -5.51
N ASN A 152 13.23 -25.67 -5.06
CA ASN A 152 14.45 -25.13 -5.63
C ASN A 152 15.54 -25.03 -4.56
N LYS A 153 16.71 -25.65 -4.82
CA LYS A 153 17.85 -25.58 -3.90
C LYS A 153 18.46 -24.17 -3.92
N ASP A 154 19.01 -23.76 -2.78
CA ASP A 154 19.68 -22.46 -2.58
C ASP A 154 18.86 -21.25 -3.06
N ALA A 155 17.53 -21.40 -3.00
CA ALA A 155 16.55 -20.40 -3.37
C ALA A 155 15.51 -20.21 -2.25
N PHE A 156 14.82 -19.09 -2.32
CA PHE A 156 13.80 -18.66 -1.38
C PHE A 156 12.49 -18.39 -2.11
N LYS A 157 11.39 -18.42 -1.36
CA LYS A 157 10.10 -17.88 -1.76
C LYS A 157 9.67 -16.77 -0.81
N LEU A 158 8.99 -15.77 -1.36
CA LEU A 158 8.41 -14.66 -0.61
C LEU A 158 6.93 -14.96 -0.38
N THR A 159 6.54 -15.05 0.89
CA THR A 159 5.16 -15.27 1.31
C THR A 159 4.54 -14.00 1.87
N ARG A 160 3.22 -13.86 1.72
CA ARG A 160 2.41 -12.77 2.28
C ARG A 160 1.28 -13.34 3.14
N LYS A 161 1.18 -12.85 4.37
CA LYS A 161 0.04 -13.03 5.27
C LYS A 161 -0.69 -11.70 5.48
N GLU A 162 -1.98 -11.80 5.76
CA GLU A 162 -2.85 -10.66 6.07
C GLU A 162 -3.77 -11.02 7.24
N SER A 163 -3.82 -10.16 8.25
CA SER A 163 -4.72 -10.30 9.39
C SER A 163 -5.53 -9.04 9.60
N LEU A 164 -6.85 -9.20 9.81
CA LEU A 164 -7.71 -8.11 10.29
C LEU A 164 -7.41 -7.75 11.75
N ASN A 165 -6.74 -8.63 12.50
CA ASN A 165 -6.24 -8.29 13.83
C ASN A 165 -4.88 -7.58 13.70
N LEU A 166 -4.78 -6.37 14.27
CA LEU A 166 -3.56 -5.56 14.16
C LEU A 166 -2.51 -5.91 15.22
N ASP A 167 -2.72 -6.91 16.07
CA ASP A 167 -1.69 -7.45 16.97
C ASP A 167 -0.57 -8.18 16.20
N TYR A 168 0.68 -7.93 16.58
CA TYR A 168 1.85 -8.60 16.00
C TYR A 168 2.02 -10.05 16.47
N ALA A 169 1.52 -10.40 17.66
CA ALA A 169 1.55 -11.79 18.12
C ALA A 169 0.63 -12.65 17.22
N LYS A 170 -0.62 -12.21 17.07
CA LYS A 170 -1.69 -12.94 16.36
C LYS A 170 -1.45 -13.11 14.85
N ILE A 171 -0.67 -12.26 14.17
CA ILE A 171 -0.41 -12.45 12.72
C ILE A 171 0.42 -13.70 12.38
N ASN A 172 1.10 -14.30 13.37
CA ASN A 172 1.86 -15.54 13.18
C ASN A 172 1.00 -16.81 13.36
N ASP A 173 -0.29 -16.68 13.67
CA ASP A 173 -1.19 -17.81 13.88
C ASP A 173 -1.35 -18.66 12.61
N LYS A 174 -1.39 -19.99 12.79
CA LYS A 174 -1.53 -20.97 11.70
C LYS A 174 -2.85 -20.89 10.93
N ASN A 175 -3.85 -20.22 11.50
CA ASN A 175 -5.19 -20.08 10.92
C ASN A 175 -5.27 -18.94 9.89
N ILE A 176 -4.23 -18.11 9.78
CA ILE A 176 -4.19 -16.99 8.82
C ILE A 176 -3.66 -17.50 7.48
N PRO A 177 -4.40 -17.29 6.36
CA PRO A 177 -3.95 -17.68 5.03
C PRO A 177 -2.58 -17.10 4.66
N GLU A 178 -1.71 -17.96 4.15
CA GLU A 178 -0.40 -17.62 3.60
C GLU A 178 -0.44 -17.75 2.09
N TYR A 179 0.01 -16.71 1.39
CA TYR A 179 0.04 -16.66 -0.07
C TYR A 179 1.49 -16.59 -0.55
N ASP A 180 1.93 -17.56 -1.32
CA ASP A 180 3.21 -17.50 -2.04
C ASP A 180 3.07 -16.45 -3.16
N LEU A 181 3.90 -15.40 -3.15
CA LEU A 181 3.86 -14.33 -4.15
C LEU A 181 4.83 -14.56 -5.30
N ILE A 182 6.03 -15.03 -4.97
CA ILE A 182 7.13 -15.27 -5.91
C ILE A 182 8.11 -16.28 -5.28
N SER A 183 8.59 -17.21 -6.10
CA SER A 183 9.50 -18.31 -5.74
C SER A 183 10.84 -18.18 -6.49
N ASN A 184 11.74 -19.15 -6.31
CA ASN A 184 13.04 -19.21 -6.99
C ASN A 184 13.93 -17.95 -6.83
N ILE A 185 13.80 -17.27 -5.69
CA ILE A 185 14.52 -16.03 -5.37
C ILE A 185 15.91 -16.40 -4.84
N LYS A 186 16.98 -15.84 -5.43
CA LYS A 186 18.35 -16.00 -4.91
C LYS A 186 18.63 -15.07 -3.72
N SER A 187 18.23 -13.81 -3.84
CA SER A 187 18.41 -12.80 -2.79
C SER A 187 17.31 -11.75 -2.83
N PHE A 188 16.89 -11.28 -1.67
CA PHE A 188 15.86 -10.25 -1.52
C PHE A 188 16.26 -9.33 -0.37
N SER A 189 16.47 -8.05 -0.64
CA SER A 189 16.86 -7.06 0.37
C SER A 189 16.04 -5.79 0.22
N ILE A 190 15.84 -5.08 1.32
CA ILE A 190 15.13 -3.81 1.35
C ILE A 190 16.03 -2.73 1.94
N THR A 191 16.05 -1.56 1.31
CA THR A 191 16.60 -0.32 1.89
C THR A 191 15.48 0.68 2.10
N TYR A 192 15.36 1.17 3.33
CA TYR A 192 14.41 2.18 3.74
C TYR A 192 15.03 3.56 3.63
N ILE A 193 14.29 4.56 3.14
CA ILE A 193 14.75 5.94 2.98
C ILE A 193 13.78 6.87 3.71
N TYR A 194 14.30 7.77 4.54
CA TYR A 194 13.51 8.62 5.42
C TYR A 194 14.15 10.00 5.62
N PRO A 195 13.35 11.05 5.93
CA PRO A 195 13.88 12.38 6.21
C PRO A 195 14.60 12.41 7.58
N GLU A 196 15.70 13.16 7.66
CA GLU A 196 16.35 13.51 8.93
C GLU A 196 15.37 14.36 9.77
N GLN A 197 14.97 13.87 10.94
CA GLN A 197 14.02 14.58 11.80
C GLN A 197 14.65 15.90 12.30
N PRO A 198 13.95 17.04 12.19
CA PRO A 198 14.45 18.28 12.76
C PRO A 198 14.52 18.15 14.27
N LYS A 199 15.71 18.35 14.84
CA LYS A 199 15.87 18.42 16.30
C LYS A 199 15.05 19.61 16.80
N GLU A 200 14.07 19.37 17.65
CA GLU A 200 13.37 20.46 18.34
C GLU A 200 14.37 21.14 19.28
N GLU A 201 14.88 22.31 18.87
CA GLU A 201 15.52 23.22 19.80
C GLU A 201 14.52 23.58 20.88
N LYS A 202 14.81 23.16 22.12
CA LYS A 202 14.00 23.49 23.30
C LYS A 202 13.80 25.00 23.35
N LYS A 203 12.60 25.47 23.00
CA LYS A 203 12.24 26.88 23.02
C LYS A 203 12.37 27.42 24.44
N ASN A 204 13.48 28.11 24.71
CA ASN A 204 13.64 28.90 25.91
C ASN A 204 12.55 29.99 25.90
N PRO A 205 11.69 30.12 26.93
CA PRO A 205 10.48 30.94 26.86
C PRO A 205 10.72 32.46 26.92
N GLU A 206 11.96 32.93 26.76
CA GLU A 206 12.34 34.34 26.81
C GLU A 206 13.08 34.79 25.54
N LYS A 207 12.32 35.04 24.47
CA LYS A 207 12.65 36.06 23.46
C LYS A 207 11.40 36.48 22.67
N LYS A 208 11.26 37.78 22.45
CA LYS A 208 10.11 38.40 21.77
C LYS A 208 10.06 38.02 20.27
N PRO A 209 8.86 38.08 19.65
CA PRO A 209 8.72 37.75 18.23
C PRO A 209 9.20 38.91 17.34
N GLU A 210 10.35 38.75 16.71
CA GLU A 210 10.76 39.60 15.58
C GLU A 210 10.69 38.82 14.26
N GLU A 211 9.99 39.47 13.31
CA GLU A 211 9.97 39.28 11.86
C GLU A 211 9.97 37.86 11.26
N LYS A 212 8.86 37.56 10.57
CA LYS A 212 8.78 36.49 9.58
C LYS A 212 9.76 36.75 8.43
N LYS A 213 10.97 36.21 8.52
CA LYS A 213 11.75 35.92 7.32
C LYS A 213 11.05 34.81 6.55
N THR A 214 10.92 35.01 5.24
CA THR A 214 10.51 33.97 4.29
C THR A 214 11.51 32.83 4.40
N GLU A 215 11.09 31.69 4.95
CA GLU A 215 11.93 30.50 4.97
C GLU A 215 12.11 30.00 3.54
N GLU A 216 13.34 30.07 3.03
CA GLU A 216 13.76 29.24 1.91
C GLU A 216 13.52 27.77 2.28
N PRO A 217 13.08 26.92 1.33
CA PRO A 217 12.80 25.52 1.63
C PRO A 217 14.09 24.82 2.05
N LYS A 218 14.25 24.55 3.35
CA LYS A 218 15.34 23.73 3.88
C LYS A 218 15.33 22.39 3.14
N GLU A 219 16.42 22.10 2.44
CA GLU A 219 16.59 20.80 1.79
C GLU A 219 16.56 19.70 2.87
N VAL A 220 15.49 18.91 2.85
CA VAL A 220 15.31 17.82 3.81
C VAL A 220 16.27 16.71 3.44
N LYS A 221 17.33 16.56 4.23
CA LYS A 221 18.33 15.51 4.02
C LYS A 221 17.71 14.14 4.26
N MET A 222 17.90 13.25 3.29
CA MET A 222 17.39 11.88 3.34
C MET A 222 18.47 10.94 3.90
N LEU A 223 18.07 10.08 4.83
CA LEU A 223 18.88 9.03 5.44
C LEU A 223 18.40 7.65 4.97
N THR A 224 19.25 6.63 5.11
CA THR A 224 18.93 5.24 4.73
C THR A 224 19.11 4.27 5.90
N ALA A 225 18.35 3.18 5.88
CA ALA A 225 18.49 2.05 6.81
C ALA A 225 18.23 0.72 6.09
N GLU A 226 18.97 -0.34 6.43
CA GLU A 226 18.77 -1.69 5.88
C GLU A 226 17.68 -2.49 6.62
N ALA A 227 17.42 -2.14 7.88
CA ALA A 227 16.40 -2.75 8.73
C ALA A 227 15.58 -1.67 9.44
N TRP A 228 14.37 -2.01 9.89
CA TRP A 228 13.46 -1.10 10.58
C TRP A 228 13.08 -1.66 11.95
N GLU A 229 14.08 -1.72 12.82
CA GLU A 229 13.97 -2.25 14.18
C GLU A 229 14.11 -1.11 15.20
N TYR A 230 13.03 -0.79 15.92
CA TYR A 230 13.10 0.16 17.04
C TYR A 230 13.84 -0.47 18.22
N LYS A 231 15.00 0.08 18.58
CA LYS A 231 15.66 -0.32 19.83
C LYS A 231 14.98 0.42 20.98
N GLU A 232 14.89 -0.20 22.15
CA GLU A 232 14.16 0.39 23.28
C GLU A 232 14.76 1.74 23.73
N LYS A 233 16.08 1.92 23.56
CA LYS A 233 16.81 3.17 23.82
C LYS A 233 16.42 4.33 22.90
N ASP A 234 15.84 4.06 21.73
CA ASP A 234 15.45 5.08 20.77
C ASP A 234 14.09 5.71 21.15
N LYS A 235 13.35 5.10 22.10
CA LYS A 235 12.07 5.63 22.62
C LYS A 235 12.25 6.73 23.67
N GLU A 236 13.43 6.85 24.27
CA GLU A 236 13.72 7.79 25.38
C GLU A 236 14.37 9.10 24.92
N LYS A 237 14.72 9.20 23.62
CA LYS A 237 15.36 10.38 23.03
C LYS A 237 14.50 10.97 21.92
N GLU A 238 13.76 12.02 22.25
CA GLU A 238 13.10 12.88 21.27
C GLU A 238 14.14 13.40 20.26
N GLY A 239 14.02 12.99 18.99
CA GLY A 239 14.86 13.44 17.88
C GLY A 239 16.12 12.61 17.53
N GLU A 240 16.31 11.40 18.07
CA GLU A 240 17.41 10.49 17.65
C GLU A 240 16.95 9.08 17.21
N GLY A 241 15.66 8.90 16.89
CA GLY A 241 15.08 7.61 16.48
C GLY A 241 14.72 7.51 14.99
N LEU A 242 14.48 6.28 14.50
CA LEU A 242 13.80 6.05 13.22
C LEU A 242 12.38 6.63 13.27
N PRO A 243 11.89 7.28 12.20
CA PRO A 243 10.48 7.66 12.13
C PRO A 243 9.57 6.42 12.13
N ILE A 244 8.28 6.63 12.42
CA ILE A 244 7.33 5.52 12.61
C ILE A 244 7.10 4.72 11.32
N ILE A 245 7.28 5.37 10.16
CA ILE A 245 7.16 4.79 8.83
C ILE A 245 8.22 5.47 7.92
N PRO A 246 8.92 4.73 7.03
CA PRO A 246 9.84 5.31 6.05
C PRO A 246 9.09 6.05 4.93
N GLN A 247 9.75 6.99 4.25
CA GLN A 247 9.13 7.74 3.14
C GLN A 247 9.25 7.01 1.80
N PHE A 248 10.35 6.30 1.57
CA PHE A 248 10.54 5.44 0.41
C PHE A 248 11.09 4.07 0.81
N ILE A 249 10.80 3.09 -0.04
CA ILE A 249 11.34 1.74 0.04
C ILE A 249 12.03 1.42 -1.27
N LEU A 250 13.24 0.91 -1.21
CA LEU A 250 13.98 0.37 -2.34
C LEU A 250 14.11 -1.15 -2.15
N VAL A 251 13.46 -1.92 -3.00
CA VAL A 251 13.54 -3.39 -3.01
C VAL A 251 14.57 -3.81 -4.07
N ARG A 252 15.57 -4.58 -3.65
CA ARG A 252 16.50 -5.27 -4.57
C ARG A 252 16.23 -6.76 -4.48
N ILE A 253 15.86 -7.37 -5.60
CA ILE A 253 15.53 -8.79 -5.71
C ILE A 253 16.30 -9.41 -6.89
N THR A 254 16.90 -10.57 -6.66
CA THR A 254 17.56 -11.38 -7.69
C THR A 254 16.85 -12.72 -7.76
N ILE A 255 16.41 -13.10 -8.96
CA ILE A 255 15.60 -14.28 -9.23
C ILE A 255 16.39 -15.17 -10.20
N TRP A 256 16.37 -16.47 -9.96
CA TRP A 256 16.91 -17.48 -10.89
C TRP A 256 15.91 -17.71 -12.03
N ASP A 257 16.40 -18.07 -13.21
CA ASP A 257 15.54 -18.66 -14.25
C ASP A 257 15.04 -20.05 -13.83
N LEU A 258 14.13 -20.62 -14.63
CA LEU A 258 13.46 -21.90 -14.35
C LEU A 258 14.45 -23.07 -14.11
N TYR A 259 15.65 -23.01 -14.68
CA TYR A 259 16.67 -24.07 -14.59
C TYR A 259 17.82 -23.75 -13.63
N GLN A 260 17.82 -22.56 -13.00
CA GLN A 260 18.92 -22.03 -12.17
C GLN A 260 20.27 -21.92 -12.91
N GLU A 261 20.23 -21.65 -14.22
CA GLU A 261 21.39 -21.37 -15.07
C GLU A 261 21.72 -19.85 -15.15
N GLU A 262 20.69 -18.99 -15.12
CA GLU A 262 20.81 -17.54 -15.27
C GLU A 262 20.16 -16.77 -14.11
N GLU A 263 20.69 -15.59 -13.81
CA GLU A 263 20.19 -14.69 -12.76
C GLU A 263 19.68 -13.38 -13.38
N THR A 264 18.51 -12.91 -12.95
CA THR A 264 18.03 -11.56 -13.27
C THR A 264 17.79 -10.78 -11.98
N SER A 265 18.39 -9.58 -11.88
CA SER A 265 18.22 -8.67 -10.73
C SER A 265 17.35 -7.48 -11.09
N PHE A 266 16.48 -7.10 -10.15
CA PHE A 266 15.58 -5.95 -10.25
C PHE A 266 15.80 -5.01 -9.06
N GLU A 267 15.65 -3.72 -9.32
CA GLU A 267 15.65 -2.65 -8.31
C GLU A 267 14.36 -1.84 -8.48
N ILE A 268 13.48 -1.92 -7.49
CA ILE A 268 12.14 -1.32 -7.54
C ILE A 268 12.00 -0.34 -6.38
N ARG A 269 11.60 0.90 -6.68
CA ARG A 269 11.40 1.97 -5.70
C ARG A 269 9.91 2.25 -5.51
N TYR A 270 9.47 2.21 -4.26
CA TYR A 270 8.12 2.57 -3.83
C TYR A 270 8.16 3.83 -2.96
N GLN A 271 7.10 4.62 -3.00
CA GLN A 271 6.87 5.76 -2.12
C GLN A 271 5.72 5.45 -1.17
N ILE A 272 5.88 5.77 0.12
CA ILE A 272 4.80 5.68 1.09
C ILE A 272 4.08 7.03 1.13
N LEU A 273 2.77 7.01 0.94
CA LEU A 273 1.91 8.19 1.00
C LEU A 273 1.45 8.43 2.44
N ALA A 274 2.40 8.53 3.37
CA ALA A 274 2.14 8.86 4.76
C ALA A 274 1.69 10.33 4.85
N PHE A 275 0.38 10.54 5.07
CA PHE A 275 -0.17 11.87 5.25
C PHE A 275 0.21 12.44 6.62
N GLU A 276 1.30 13.20 6.66
CA GLU A 276 1.49 14.18 7.73
C GLU A 276 0.40 15.27 7.60
N GLU A 277 -0.66 15.13 8.38
CA GLU A 277 -1.54 16.24 8.72
C GLU A 277 -0.68 17.31 9.41
N LYS A 278 -0.18 18.28 8.64
CA LYS A 278 0.24 19.56 9.19
C LYS A 278 -0.93 20.06 10.04
N LYS A 279 -0.72 20.16 11.35
CA LYS A 279 -1.60 20.96 12.20
C LYS A 279 -1.56 22.37 11.65
N GLU A 280 -2.58 22.76 10.89
CA GLU A 280 -2.85 24.17 10.69
C GLU A 280 -3.09 24.73 12.08
N GLU A 281 -2.19 25.60 12.55
CA GLU A 281 -2.46 26.41 13.72
C GLU A 281 -3.75 27.18 13.42
N GLU A 282 -4.84 26.86 14.14
CA GLU A 282 -6.09 27.59 14.03
C GLU A 282 -5.79 29.06 14.33
N LYS A 283 -5.73 29.88 13.27
CA LYS A 283 -5.65 31.33 13.41
C LYS A 283 -6.87 31.74 14.23
N PRO A 284 -6.69 32.41 15.39
CA PRO A 284 -7.80 32.73 16.26
C PRO A 284 -8.85 33.53 15.49
N LYS A 285 -10.09 33.03 15.46
CA LYS A 285 -11.20 33.70 14.80
C LYS A 285 -11.31 35.13 15.36
N PRO A 286 -11.35 36.17 14.51
CA PRO A 286 -11.54 37.53 15.00
C PRO A 286 -12.90 37.64 15.70
N ALA A 287 -12.90 38.29 16.86
CA ALA A 287 -14.10 38.41 17.70
C ALA A 287 -15.28 39.05 16.96
N PRO A 288 -16.52 38.65 17.23
CA PRO A 288 -17.70 39.21 16.57
C PRO A 288 -17.84 40.70 16.92
N LYS A 289 -17.99 41.54 15.89
CA LYS A 289 -18.33 42.96 16.08
C LYS A 289 -19.72 43.06 16.72
N PRO A 290 -19.94 43.99 17.69
CA PRO A 290 -21.25 44.19 18.29
C PRO A 290 -22.27 44.69 17.26
N ALA A 291 -23.51 44.22 17.39
CA ALA A 291 -24.61 44.57 16.48
C ALA A 291 -25.03 46.05 16.63
N PRO A 292 -25.42 46.73 15.54
CA PRO A 292 -26.07 48.04 15.63
C PRO A 292 -27.44 47.91 16.31
N LYS A 293 -27.77 48.86 17.20
CA LYS A 293 -29.15 49.04 17.67
C LYS A 293 -30.02 49.55 16.52
N ALA A 294 -31.28 49.10 16.49
CA ALA A 294 -32.30 49.64 15.60
C ALA A 294 -32.85 50.97 16.14
N GLU A 295 -33.23 51.85 15.23
CA GLU A 295 -34.19 52.94 15.48
C GLU A 295 -35.03 53.13 14.21
N GLU A 296 -36.31 53.44 14.37
CA GLU A 296 -37.36 53.30 13.35
C GLU A 296 -37.54 54.58 12.50
N ALA A 297 -37.98 54.43 11.24
CA ALA A 297 -39.17 55.12 10.70
C ALA A 297 -39.38 54.88 9.19
N GLU A 298 -40.40 54.07 8.90
CA GLU A 298 -41.39 54.21 7.81
C GLU A 298 -41.22 55.37 6.78
N LYS A 299 -41.13 55.05 5.47
CA LYS A 299 -42.24 55.33 4.50
C LYS A 299 -42.04 54.89 3.04
N ASP A 300 -43.12 54.28 2.56
CA ASP A 300 -43.76 54.36 1.24
C ASP A 300 -43.14 53.78 -0.05
N LYS A 301 -44.03 53.61 -1.03
CA LYS A 301 -43.90 52.76 -2.22
C LYS A 301 -43.55 53.52 -3.49
N SER A 302 -42.98 52.74 -4.42
CA SER A 302 -43.32 52.67 -5.85
C SER A 302 -42.34 53.26 -6.90
N ASN A 303 -41.96 52.32 -7.77
CA ASN A 303 -41.95 52.40 -9.23
C ASN A 303 -40.75 52.96 -10.03
N THR A 304 -40.53 52.25 -11.15
CA THR A 304 -39.88 52.65 -12.42
C THR A 304 -38.34 52.73 -12.57
N LYS A 305 -37.87 51.84 -13.46
CA LYS A 305 -36.64 51.80 -14.29
C LYS A 305 -36.54 53.00 -15.28
N PRO A 306 -35.52 53.13 -16.18
CA PRO A 306 -34.28 52.33 -16.43
C PRO A 306 -32.97 53.14 -16.75
N SER A 307 -31.82 52.44 -16.84
CA SER A 307 -30.72 52.60 -17.86
C SER A 307 -29.63 51.55 -17.53
N GLU A 308 -29.30 50.54 -18.36
CA GLU A 308 -28.29 50.57 -19.45
C GLU A 308 -26.98 51.31 -19.09
N ALA A 309 -25.77 50.73 -19.20
CA ALA A 309 -25.31 49.39 -19.63
C ALA A 309 -23.94 49.06 -18.94
N GLN A 310 -23.03 48.12 -19.29
CA GLN A 310 -22.84 47.21 -20.45
C GLN A 310 -21.83 46.07 -20.11
N LYS A 311 -21.73 45.04 -20.98
CA LYS A 311 -20.67 43.99 -21.15
C LYS A 311 -20.63 42.84 -20.12
N ALA A 312 -20.93 41.59 -20.50
CA ALA A 312 -20.23 40.65 -21.41
C ALA A 312 -18.97 40.00 -20.77
N GLY A 313 -18.87 38.66 -20.67
CA GLY A 313 -19.85 37.67 -21.11
C GLY A 313 -19.67 36.21 -20.65
N LYS A 314 -20.76 35.46 -20.86
CA LYS A 314 -20.87 34.08 -21.39
C LYS A 314 -20.14 32.91 -20.71
N GLN A 315 -20.91 32.11 -19.97
CA GLN A 315 -20.86 30.64 -20.03
C GLN A 315 -21.93 30.12 -21.01
N PRO A 316 -21.73 29.01 -21.76
CA PRO A 316 -22.77 28.38 -22.56
C PRO A 316 -23.71 27.52 -21.70
N ALA A 317 -25.00 27.50 -22.05
CA ALA A 317 -26.06 26.82 -21.30
C ALA A 317 -26.28 25.36 -21.73
N VAL A 318 -26.75 24.54 -20.80
CA VAL A 318 -27.32 23.21 -21.05
C VAL A 318 -28.72 23.34 -21.64
N PRO A 319 -29.05 22.72 -22.79
CA PRO A 319 -30.42 22.62 -23.27
C PRO A 319 -31.06 21.32 -22.75
N GLY A 320 -31.96 21.45 -21.77
CA GLY A 320 -32.89 20.38 -21.45
C GLY A 320 -34.09 20.40 -22.40
N PHE A 321 -34.46 19.25 -22.95
CA PHE A 321 -35.76 19.06 -23.61
C PHE A 321 -36.58 17.99 -22.89
N ARG A 322 -37.89 18.22 -22.77
CA ARG A 322 -38.80 17.48 -21.87
C ARG A 322 -39.96 16.88 -22.67
N ARG A 323 -40.64 15.90 -22.05
CA ARG A 323 -41.72 15.00 -22.56
C ARG A 323 -41.16 13.74 -23.24
N GLY A 324 -41.70 12.55 -22.99
CA GLY A 324 -42.77 12.19 -22.06
C GLY A 324 -43.55 10.95 -22.54
N GLY A 325 -44.22 10.25 -21.61
CA GLY A 325 -45.01 9.05 -21.91
C GLY A 325 -44.24 7.76 -21.60
N GLY A 326 -44.84 6.90 -20.76
CA GLY A 326 -44.29 5.59 -20.44
C GLY A 326 -45.05 4.47 -21.16
N SER A 327 -44.48 3.27 -21.14
CA SER A 327 -45.22 2.01 -21.31
C SER A 327 -44.55 0.89 -20.51
N LYS A 328 -45.35 -0.07 -20.06
CA LYS A 328 -44.91 -1.38 -19.57
C LYS A 328 -44.54 -2.30 -20.76
N LEU A 329 -44.13 -3.53 -20.42
CA LEU A 329 -43.67 -4.67 -21.26
C LEU A 329 -42.17 -4.62 -21.56
N GLY A 330 -41.40 -5.72 -21.48
CA GLY A 330 -41.74 -7.08 -21.06
C GLY A 330 -40.90 -8.13 -21.82
N GLY A 331 -40.47 -9.21 -21.15
CA GLY A 331 -39.69 -10.32 -21.74
C GLY A 331 -38.17 -10.07 -21.74
N LEU A 332 -37.32 -11.00 -21.27
CA LEU A 332 -36.93 -12.33 -21.81
C LEU A 332 -35.93 -12.25 -22.99
N ILE A 333 -35.19 -13.34 -23.22
CA ILE A 333 -34.09 -13.55 -24.20
C ILE A 333 -32.70 -13.16 -23.63
N ARG A 334 -31.70 -14.07 -23.59
CA ARG A 334 -31.68 -15.52 -23.84
C ARG A 334 -30.58 -16.20 -23.04
#